data_AF-A0A6B2CXP2-F1
#
_entry.id   AF-A0A6B2CXP2-F1
#
_cell.length_a   1.000
_cell.length_b   1.000
_cell.length_c   1.000
_cell.angle_alpha   90.00
_cell.angle_beta   90.00
_cell.angle_gamma   90.00
#
_symmetry.space_group_name_H-M   'P 1'
#
loop_
_entity.id
_entity.type
_entity.pdbx_description
1 polymer ?
#
loop_
_entity_poly.entity_id
_entity_poly.type
_entity_poly.pdbx_seq_one_letter_code
_entity_poly.pdbx_strand_id
1 'polypeptide(L)'
;MDISEIKQRLELALRPVEKPPTLEEVLEQVSTRGVLRGPVDWVFPAWMLYVEYATQRIAETFPLSEEEKRQLFHFRDTMKQLLLEAWMQTKEKLAALYKAVAEGTYRLEGKRLYAPDGTWMEKTNLVPRISIHNIGTSAYFPNVLKLPRERLELLQLGWRASDEGKMGSGPVMATTQPWQILAWTALRYGDLYIRIASVNLTREGVSITIRVKARDWSQKWRKDEAIDLVVSYFRRGEWAPLLTMWLGDGTVNQKKILHGKYRLVIATKESQKLGINMGRRLALVATGREAFVKLREAAGIYGVLFDVLNAHKWIGVKLATDDALRATYKLKMTTRKIDVLRKMYGQFDEIFTESSYTERQRIGVVVVAGVVLRLELVKNSSGSLRARRYFRDVRKALTAAKRLESAGLRPNIVRSKANYVVYVSLSDLLKLAERDETIRKAIALYLAEKAKNGTPKQREIVEIILKRYPLFSIYESS
;
A
#
# COMPACT_ATOMS: atom_id res chain seq x y z
N MET A 1 -10.46 19.51 15.10
CA MET A 1 -9.63 18.33 14.79
C MET A 1 -10.32 17.14 15.42
N ASP A 2 -10.50 16.01 14.72
CA ASP A 2 -11.24 14.87 15.29
C ASP A 2 -10.33 14.09 16.24
N ILE A 3 -10.56 14.26 17.54
CA ILE A 3 -9.77 13.64 18.61
C ILE A 3 -9.99 12.13 18.65
N SER A 4 -11.19 11.66 18.28
CA SER A 4 -11.47 10.23 18.20
C SER A 4 -10.65 9.58 17.08
N GLU A 5 -10.59 10.22 15.91
CA GLU A 5 -9.73 9.75 14.81
C GLU A 5 -8.25 9.77 15.22
N ILE A 6 -7.77 10.80 15.94
CA ILE A 6 -6.40 10.85 16.44
C ILE A 6 -6.10 9.72 17.41
N LYS A 7 -6.97 9.50 18.40
CA LYS A 7 -6.82 8.42 19.37
C LYS A 7 -6.69 7.06 18.67
N GLN A 8 -7.59 6.77 17.71
CA GLN A 8 -7.52 5.53 16.93
C GLN A 8 -6.20 5.37 16.16
N ARG A 9 -5.69 6.46 15.57
CA ARG A 9 -4.41 6.38 14.85
C ARG A 9 -3.22 6.21 15.79
N LEU A 10 -3.25 6.83 16.98
CA LEU A 10 -2.22 6.63 18.02
C LEU A 10 -2.22 5.18 18.53
N GLU A 11 -3.40 4.59 18.75
CA GLU A 11 -3.55 3.17 19.11
C GLU A 11 -2.95 2.25 18.04
N LEU A 12 -3.19 2.54 16.75
CA LEU A 12 -2.58 1.79 15.64
C LEU A 12 -1.06 1.98 15.57
N ALA A 13 -0.56 3.18 15.86
CA ALA A 13 0.86 3.49 15.87
C ALA A 13 1.61 2.80 17.01
N LEU A 14 1.00 2.68 18.19
CA LEU A 14 1.57 2.05 19.39
C LEU A 14 1.22 0.56 19.53
N ARG A 15 0.55 -0.03 18.55
CA ARG A 15 0.14 -1.42 18.60
C ARG A 15 1.36 -2.35 18.77
N PRO A 16 1.32 -3.30 19.72
CA PRO A 16 2.39 -4.27 19.89
C PRO A 16 2.64 -5.09 18.62
N VAL A 17 3.92 -5.39 18.38
CA VAL A 17 4.39 -6.18 17.24
C VAL A 17 4.86 -7.52 17.79
N GLU A 18 4.17 -8.61 17.40
CA GLU A 18 4.49 -9.96 17.88
C GLU A 18 5.80 -10.52 17.32
N LYS A 19 6.15 -10.13 16.08
CA LYS A 19 7.37 -10.55 15.39
C LYS A 19 7.97 -9.38 14.61
N PRO A 20 9.31 -9.25 14.59
CA PRO A 20 9.97 -8.25 13.76
C PRO A 20 9.62 -8.43 12.27
N PRO A 21 9.67 -7.35 11.47
CA PRO A 21 9.39 -7.43 10.04
C PRO A 21 10.31 -8.42 9.33
N THR A 22 9.74 -9.22 8.45
CA THR A 22 10.51 -10.03 7.49
C THR A 22 10.82 -9.22 6.24
N LEU A 23 11.90 -9.58 5.52
CA LEU A 23 12.28 -8.87 4.29
C LEU A 23 11.17 -8.95 3.24
N GLU A 24 10.50 -10.10 3.13
CA GLU A 24 9.41 -10.34 2.21
C GLU A 24 8.23 -9.39 2.46
N GLU A 25 7.85 -9.17 3.72
CA GLU A 25 6.78 -8.24 4.09
C GLU A 25 7.15 -6.79 3.75
N VAL A 26 8.40 -6.41 4.00
CA VAL A 26 8.92 -5.08 3.70
C VAL A 26 8.92 -4.83 2.19
N LEU A 27 9.45 -5.78 1.40
CA LEU A 27 9.48 -5.67 -0.05
C LEU A 27 8.07 -5.72 -0.66
N GLU A 28 7.14 -6.49 -0.10
CA GLU A 28 5.75 -6.47 -0.55
C GLU A 28 5.09 -5.11 -0.30
N GLN A 29 5.33 -4.46 0.85
CA GLN A 29 4.83 -3.09 1.07
C GLN A 29 5.47 -2.07 0.11
N VAL A 30 6.80 -2.12 -0.08
CA VAL A 30 7.51 -1.19 -0.97
C VAL A 30 7.08 -1.38 -2.43
N SER A 31 6.92 -2.61 -2.90
CA SER A 31 6.52 -2.94 -4.28
C SER A 31 5.05 -2.66 -4.60
N THR A 32 4.17 -2.69 -3.61
CA THR A 32 2.73 -2.45 -3.81
C THR A 32 2.32 -1.01 -3.56
N ARG A 33 2.94 -0.35 -2.57
CA ARG A 33 2.51 0.97 -2.07
C ARG A 33 3.60 2.03 -2.16
N GLY A 34 4.86 1.64 -2.31
CA GLY A 34 6.01 2.54 -2.30
C GLY A 34 6.41 3.08 -0.93
N VAL A 35 5.57 2.93 0.10
CA VAL A 35 5.73 3.49 1.45
C VAL A 35 5.59 2.39 2.49
N LEU A 36 6.46 2.40 3.49
CA LEU A 36 6.35 1.56 4.68
C LEU A 36 5.42 2.22 5.71
N ARG A 37 4.36 1.50 6.11
CA ARG A 37 3.39 1.95 7.12
C ARG A 37 3.02 0.81 8.07
N GLY A 38 2.80 1.15 9.32
CA GLY A 38 2.55 0.17 10.37
C GLY A 38 2.77 0.73 11.77
N PRO A 39 2.71 -0.11 12.81
CA PRO A 39 3.13 0.26 14.15
C PRO A 39 4.58 0.77 14.18
N VAL A 40 4.89 1.66 15.13
CA VAL A 40 6.21 2.27 15.26
C VAL A 40 7.32 1.22 15.38
N ASP A 41 7.07 0.18 16.17
CA ASP A 41 8.00 -0.94 16.41
C ASP A 41 8.11 -1.92 15.22
N TRP A 42 7.32 -1.72 14.16
CA TRP A 42 7.47 -2.45 12.89
C TRP A 42 8.12 -1.58 11.82
N VAL A 43 7.70 -0.31 11.69
CA VAL A 43 8.10 0.58 10.61
C VAL A 43 9.57 0.96 10.67
N PHE A 44 10.11 1.28 11.86
CA PHE A 44 11.52 1.62 11.99
C PHE A 44 12.44 0.43 11.67
N PRO A 45 12.21 -0.78 12.24
CA PRO A 45 12.93 -1.99 11.82
C PRO A 45 12.77 -2.30 10.33
N ALA A 46 11.58 -2.12 9.75
CA ALA A 46 11.34 -2.35 8.33
C ALA A 46 12.17 -1.42 7.44
N TRP A 47 12.31 -0.16 7.83
CA TRP A 47 13.17 0.80 7.13
C TRP A 47 14.65 0.42 7.21
N MET A 48 15.14 0.01 8.38
CA MET A 48 16.52 -0.44 8.54
C MET A 48 16.81 -1.68 7.69
N LEU A 49 15.90 -2.66 7.70
CA LEU A 49 15.99 -3.87 6.90
C LEU A 49 15.97 -3.57 5.39
N TYR A 50 15.11 -2.65 4.96
CA TYR A 50 15.06 -2.21 3.57
C TYR A 50 16.36 -1.54 3.12
N VAL A 51 16.91 -0.62 3.93
CA VAL A 51 18.16 0.07 3.60
C VAL A 51 19.31 -0.92 3.49
N GLU A 52 19.39 -1.88 4.40
CA GLU A 52 20.38 -2.95 4.36
C GLU A 52 20.26 -3.83 3.12
N TYR A 53 19.05 -4.30 2.81
CA TYR A 53 18.79 -5.03 1.57
C TYR A 53 19.20 -4.23 0.34
N ALA A 54 18.75 -2.98 0.25
CA ALA A 54 18.91 -2.19 -0.96
C ALA A 54 20.39 -1.86 -1.23
N THR A 55 21.17 -1.47 -0.22
CA THR A 55 22.60 -1.18 -0.41
C THR A 55 23.41 -2.44 -0.71
N GLN A 56 23.08 -3.57 -0.07
CA GLN A 56 23.70 -4.86 -0.39
C GLN A 56 23.45 -5.24 -1.85
N ARG A 57 22.20 -5.18 -2.30
CA ARG A 57 21.84 -5.51 -3.68
C ARG A 57 22.42 -4.53 -4.69
N ILE A 58 22.57 -3.25 -4.35
CA ILE A 58 23.29 -2.29 -5.20
C ILE A 58 24.76 -2.70 -5.34
N ALA A 59 25.44 -3.02 -4.23
CA ALA A 59 26.84 -3.44 -4.26
C ALA A 59 27.08 -4.72 -5.08
N GLU A 60 26.11 -5.64 -5.09
CA GLU A 60 26.16 -6.89 -5.87
C GLU A 60 25.82 -6.69 -7.35
N THR A 61 25.00 -5.68 -7.69
CA THR A 61 24.47 -5.50 -9.05
C THR A 61 25.31 -4.54 -9.88
N PHE A 62 25.92 -3.54 -9.26
CA PHE A 62 26.68 -2.50 -9.94
C PHE A 62 28.19 -2.72 -9.79
N PRO A 63 28.99 -2.43 -10.84
CA PRO A 63 30.44 -2.60 -10.80
C PRO A 63 31.09 -1.47 -9.98
N LEU A 64 31.01 -1.60 -8.65
CA LEU A 64 31.61 -0.67 -7.70
C LEU A 64 33.04 -1.10 -7.35
N SER A 65 33.95 -0.12 -7.25
CA SER A 65 35.25 -0.33 -6.63
C SER A 65 35.12 -0.63 -5.14
N GLU A 66 36.17 -1.17 -4.52
CA GLU A 66 36.17 -1.46 -3.08
C GLU A 66 35.96 -0.21 -2.22
N GLU A 67 36.48 0.94 -2.65
CA GLU A 67 36.23 2.21 -1.97
C GLU A 67 34.77 2.65 -2.07
N GLU A 68 34.16 2.51 -3.25
CA GLU A 68 32.74 2.85 -3.43
C GLU A 68 31.82 1.91 -2.65
N LYS A 69 32.16 0.62 -2.53
CA LYS A 69 31.44 -0.31 -1.65
C LYS A 69 31.55 0.12 -0.19
N ARG A 70 32.75 0.48 0.28
CA ARG A 70 32.94 1.01 1.65
C ARG A 70 32.08 2.24 1.89
N GLN A 71 32.06 3.19 0.96
CA GLN A 71 31.24 4.40 1.05
C GLN A 71 29.74 4.06 1.11
N LEU A 72 29.27 3.16 0.24
CA LEU A 72 27.87 2.74 0.22
C LEU A 72 27.44 2.04 1.53
N PHE A 73 28.30 1.20 2.10
CA PHE A 73 28.02 0.53 3.37
C PHE A 73 28.11 1.48 4.57
N HIS A 74 29.04 2.44 4.55
CA HIS A 74 29.05 3.51 5.54
C HIS A 74 27.75 4.34 5.50
N PHE A 75 27.24 4.67 4.30
CA PHE A 75 25.95 5.31 4.13
C PHE A 75 24.80 4.47 4.70
N ARG A 76 24.79 3.15 4.45
CA ARG A 76 23.81 2.21 5.03
C ARG A 76 23.82 2.29 6.56
N ASP A 77 25.01 2.19 7.16
CA ASP A 77 25.16 2.14 8.62
C ASP A 77 24.75 3.47 9.26
N THR A 78 25.11 4.59 8.62
CA THR A 78 24.65 5.93 9.02
C THR A 78 23.13 6.06 8.99
N MET A 79 22.48 5.59 7.91
CA MET A 79 21.02 5.59 7.80
C MET A 79 20.36 4.73 8.89
N LYS A 80 20.92 3.54 9.18
CA LYS A 80 20.43 2.66 10.25
C LYS A 80 20.53 3.32 11.63
N GLN A 81 21.65 3.97 11.92
CA GLN A 81 21.85 4.71 13.16
C GLN A 81 20.83 5.84 13.32
N LEU A 82 20.64 6.68 12.30
CA LEU A 82 19.65 7.76 12.33
C LEU A 82 18.22 7.24 12.54
N LEU A 83 17.89 6.10 11.93
CA LEU A 83 16.59 5.46 12.12
C LEU A 83 16.42 4.92 13.54
N LEU A 84 17.46 4.33 14.14
CA LEU A 84 17.44 3.85 15.52
C LEU A 84 17.23 4.98 16.52
N GLU A 85 17.96 6.09 16.37
CA GLU A 85 17.79 7.28 17.21
C GLU A 85 16.39 7.87 17.07
N ALA A 86 15.89 7.98 15.84
CA ALA A 86 14.56 8.51 15.58
C ALA A 86 13.45 7.57 16.07
N TRP A 87 13.70 6.26 16.13
CA TRP A 87 12.77 5.29 16.68
C TRP A 87 12.52 5.57 18.16
N MET A 88 13.58 5.74 18.96
CA MET A 88 13.50 6.03 20.39
C MET A 88 12.70 7.32 20.64
N GLN A 89 13.08 8.42 19.98
CA GLN A 89 12.38 9.70 20.10
C GLN A 89 10.90 9.62 19.64
N THR A 90 10.61 8.83 18.60
CA THR A 90 9.23 8.67 18.12
C THR A 90 8.36 7.95 19.14
N LYS A 91 8.88 6.90 19.79
CA LYS A 91 8.12 6.13 20.79
C LYS A 91 7.72 7.01 21.97
N GLU A 92 8.67 7.77 22.51
CA GLU A 92 8.41 8.72 23.61
C GLU A 92 7.32 9.71 23.23
N LYS A 93 7.44 10.34 22.06
CA LYS A 93 6.47 11.33 21.59
C LYS A 93 5.08 10.73 21.37
N LEU A 94 4.99 9.54 20.77
CA LEU A 94 3.71 8.86 20.56
C LEU A 94 3.05 8.48 21.89
N ALA A 95 3.82 7.98 22.86
CA ALA A 95 3.33 7.61 24.17
C ALA A 95 2.80 8.84 24.95
N ALA A 96 3.55 9.95 24.94
CA ALA A 96 3.13 11.20 25.56
C ALA A 96 1.81 11.73 24.96
N LEU A 97 1.72 11.74 23.62
CA LEU A 97 0.51 12.18 22.91
C LEU A 97 -0.68 11.25 23.17
N TYR A 98 -0.46 9.93 23.20
CA TYR A 98 -1.50 8.95 23.50
C TYR A 98 -2.03 9.11 24.91
N LYS A 99 -1.13 9.23 25.90
CA LYS A 99 -1.50 9.47 27.30
C LYS A 99 -2.32 10.75 27.44
N ALA A 100 -1.86 11.86 26.85
CA ALA A 100 -2.56 13.13 26.90
C ALA A 100 -3.98 13.06 26.29
N VAL A 101 -4.12 12.37 25.15
CA VAL A 101 -5.43 12.16 24.50
C VAL A 101 -6.33 11.21 25.29
N ALA A 102 -5.77 10.17 25.90
CA ALA A 102 -6.53 9.18 26.66
C ALA A 102 -7.07 9.76 27.98
N GLU A 103 -6.27 10.59 28.65
CA GLU A 103 -6.59 11.22 29.95
C GLU A 103 -7.33 12.56 29.80
N GLY A 104 -7.41 13.10 28.59
CA GLY A 104 -8.04 14.40 28.33
C GLY A 104 -7.21 15.61 28.77
N THR A 105 -5.91 15.42 29.03
CA THR A 105 -4.99 16.47 29.51
C THR A 105 -4.31 17.25 28.37
N TYR A 106 -4.69 17.00 27.11
CA TYR A 106 -4.12 17.66 25.94
C TYR A 106 -4.65 19.10 25.78
N ARG A 107 -3.83 19.94 25.14
CA ARG A 107 -4.19 21.32 24.78
C ARG A 107 -4.23 21.49 23.26
N LEU A 108 -5.26 22.18 22.76
CA LEU A 108 -5.40 22.49 21.33
C LEU A 108 -5.09 23.96 21.07
N GLU A 109 -4.18 24.23 20.13
CA GLU A 109 -3.91 25.58 19.65
C GLU A 109 -3.87 25.58 18.11
N GLY A 110 -4.86 26.22 17.49
CA GLY A 110 -4.99 26.27 16.05
C GLY A 110 -4.99 24.87 15.41
N LYS A 111 -3.90 24.53 14.70
CA LYS A 111 -3.73 23.22 14.05
C LYS A 111 -2.90 22.22 14.86
N ARG A 112 -2.55 22.54 16.11
CA ARG A 112 -1.65 21.73 16.93
C ARG A 112 -2.35 21.13 18.14
N LEU A 113 -1.91 19.93 18.51
CA LEU A 113 -2.24 19.27 19.77
C LEU A 113 -0.98 19.10 20.58
N TYR A 114 -1.02 19.54 21.82
CA TYR A 114 0.06 19.48 22.78
C TYR A 114 -0.26 18.49 23.89
N ALA A 115 0.72 17.68 24.26
CA ALA A 115 0.77 16.96 25.52
C ALA A 115 1.38 17.87 26.61
N PRO A 116 1.18 17.55 27.91
CA PRO A 116 1.67 18.35 29.03
C PRO A 116 3.20 18.53 29.07
N ASP A 117 3.96 17.58 28.52
CA ASP A 117 5.43 17.62 28.42
C ASP A 117 5.94 18.56 27.29
N GLY A 118 5.03 19.25 26.60
CA GLY A 118 5.34 20.09 25.45
C GLY A 118 5.49 19.33 24.13
N THR A 119 5.39 18.00 24.12
CA THR A 119 5.33 17.22 22.88
C THR A 119 4.08 17.61 22.11
N TRP A 120 4.21 17.83 20.80
CA TRP A 120 3.08 18.21 19.97
C TRP A 120 3.04 17.51 18.62
N MET A 121 1.84 17.46 18.07
CA MET A 121 1.59 17.10 16.68
C MET A 121 0.84 18.21 15.96
N GLU A 122 1.07 18.36 14.67
CA GLU A 122 0.36 19.33 13.83
C GLU A 122 -0.52 18.62 12.81
N LYS A 123 -1.78 19.06 12.71
CA LYS A 123 -2.68 18.65 11.65
C LYS A 123 -2.28 19.35 10.36
N THR A 124 -1.72 18.58 9.44
CA THR A 124 -1.55 19.03 8.04
C THR A 124 -2.83 18.75 7.24
N ASN A 125 -2.87 19.24 5.99
CA ASN A 125 -3.99 18.98 5.07
C ASN A 125 -4.17 17.48 4.73
N LEU A 126 -3.17 16.63 5.00
CA LEU A 126 -3.18 15.21 4.65
C LEU A 126 -3.29 14.32 5.89
N VAL A 127 -2.31 14.42 6.79
CA VAL A 127 -2.13 13.53 7.94
C VAL A 127 -1.51 14.31 9.11
N PRO A 128 -1.92 14.06 10.37
CA PRO A 128 -1.22 14.62 11.52
C PRO A 128 0.26 14.22 11.51
N ARG A 129 1.13 15.15 11.89
CA ARG A 129 2.58 15.03 11.77
C ARG A 129 3.24 15.35 13.10
N ILE A 130 4.23 14.54 13.47
CA ILE A 130 5.05 14.72 14.66
C ILE A 130 6.48 15.00 14.18
N SER A 131 7.04 16.12 14.60
CA SER A 131 8.39 16.53 14.21
C SER A 131 9.44 15.71 14.96
N ILE A 132 10.50 15.34 14.24
CA ILE A 132 11.69 14.71 14.81
C ILE A 132 12.81 15.76 14.80
N HIS A 133 13.39 15.96 15.98
CA HIS A 133 14.33 17.05 16.25
C HIS A 133 15.74 16.51 16.42
N ASN A 134 16.69 17.19 15.79
CA ASN A 134 18.13 16.98 15.94
C ASN A 134 18.67 15.58 15.57
N ILE A 135 17.98 14.86 14.66
CA ILE A 135 18.44 13.55 14.17
C ILE A 135 18.78 13.66 12.69
N GLY A 136 20.05 13.99 12.41
CA GLY A 136 20.58 14.07 11.06
C GLY A 136 22.09 14.27 11.02
N THR A 137 22.74 13.72 10.01
CA THR A 137 24.20 13.77 9.81
C THR A 137 24.56 13.71 8.33
N SER A 138 25.83 13.91 8.00
CA SER A 138 26.36 13.75 6.65
C SER A 138 26.80 12.32 6.38
N ALA A 139 26.59 11.85 5.14
CA ALA A 139 27.16 10.61 4.63
C ALA A 139 27.40 10.71 3.12
N TYR A 140 28.46 10.08 2.65
CA TYR A 140 28.79 10.03 1.23
C TYR A 140 28.04 8.89 0.53
N PHE A 141 27.46 9.14 -0.64
CA PHE A 141 26.87 8.12 -1.51
C PHE A 141 27.65 8.04 -2.84
N PRO A 142 28.17 6.88 -3.25
CA PRO A 142 29.03 6.78 -4.44
C PRO A 142 28.24 6.97 -5.75
N ASN A 143 28.95 7.30 -6.84
CA ASN A 143 28.37 7.36 -8.18
C ASN A 143 28.11 5.94 -8.73
N VAL A 144 27.01 5.33 -8.29
CA VAL A 144 26.67 3.94 -8.62
C VAL A 144 26.27 3.72 -10.09
N LEU A 145 25.73 4.74 -10.75
CA LEU A 145 25.17 4.59 -12.10
C LEU A 145 26.17 4.86 -13.22
N LYS A 146 27.30 5.55 -12.93
CA LYS A 146 28.35 5.89 -13.90
C LYS A 146 27.81 6.52 -15.19
N LEU A 147 26.75 7.31 -15.08
CA LEU A 147 26.08 7.90 -16.23
C LEU A 147 26.93 9.01 -16.86
N PRO A 148 26.94 9.13 -18.21
CA PRO A 148 27.42 10.32 -18.89
C PRO A 148 26.68 11.57 -18.40
N ARG A 149 27.37 12.71 -18.43
CA ARG A 149 26.87 13.96 -17.85
C ARG A 149 25.56 14.41 -18.49
N GLU A 150 25.43 14.31 -19.81
CA GLU A 150 24.21 14.69 -20.53
C GLU A 150 23.01 13.86 -20.06
N ARG A 151 23.22 12.55 -19.90
CA ARG A 151 22.15 11.63 -19.46
C ARG A 151 21.76 11.89 -18.00
N LEU A 152 22.75 12.14 -17.15
CA LEU A 152 22.54 12.48 -15.75
C LEU A 152 21.70 13.77 -15.63
N GLU A 153 22.03 14.80 -16.40
CA GLU A 153 21.32 16.09 -16.35
C GLU A 153 19.85 15.96 -16.80
N LEU A 154 19.57 15.14 -17.83
CA LEU A 154 18.19 14.86 -18.26
C LEU A 154 17.34 14.19 -17.15
N LEU A 155 17.91 13.22 -16.45
CA LEU A 155 17.20 12.54 -15.36
C LEU A 155 17.02 13.46 -14.13
N GLN A 156 18.04 14.25 -13.80
CA GLN A 156 17.99 15.26 -12.73
C GLN A 156 16.93 16.34 -13.01
N LEU A 157 16.79 16.78 -14.26
CA LEU A 157 15.79 17.75 -14.69
C LEU A 157 14.37 17.30 -14.38
N GLY A 158 14.04 16.03 -14.64
CA GLY A 158 12.71 15.52 -14.34
C GLY A 158 12.40 15.40 -12.85
N TRP A 159 13.39 15.04 -12.01
CA TRP A 159 13.23 15.11 -10.55
C TRP A 159 12.98 16.54 -10.10
N ARG A 160 13.68 17.51 -10.69
CA ARG A 160 13.48 18.94 -10.43
C ARG A 160 12.10 19.44 -10.82
N ALA A 161 11.57 18.98 -11.94
CA ALA A 161 10.20 19.25 -12.36
C ALA A 161 9.14 18.61 -11.44
N SER A 162 9.56 17.70 -10.53
CA SER A 162 8.68 16.92 -9.66
C SER A 162 9.00 17.14 -8.17
N ASP A 163 9.23 16.08 -7.40
CA ASP A 163 9.36 16.11 -5.94
C ASP A 163 10.63 16.81 -5.41
N GLU A 164 11.65 17.03 -6.25
CA GLU A 164 12.88 17.68 -5.82
C GLU A 164 12.64 19.16 -5.50
N GLY A 165 12.89 19.50 -4.23
CA GLY A 165 12.89 20.86 -3.72
C GLY A 165 14.24 21.54 -3.82
N LYS A 166 14.33 22.72 -3.22
CA LYS A 166 15.55 23.52 -3.11
C LYS A 166 15.65 24.04 -1.68
N MET A 167 16.83 23.97 -1.08
CA MET A 167 17.13 24.54 0.23
C MET A 167 18.46 25.31 0.16
N GLY A 168 18.39 26.63 0.20
CA GLY A 168 19.51 27.48 -0.21
C GLY A 168 19.81 27.24 -1.70
N SER A 169 21.08 27.02 -2.05
CA SER A 169 21.48 26.63 -3.42
C SER A 169 21.30 25.14 -3.72
N GLY A 170 21.25 24.27 -2.70
CA GLY A 170 21.30 22.82 -2.89
C GLY A 170 19.95 22.16 -3.19
N PRO A 171 19.92 21.09 -4.03
CA PRO A 171 18.73 20.29 -4.26
C PRO A 171 18.39 19.45 -3.01
N VAL A 172 17.10 19.26 -2.76
CA VAL A 172 16.62 18.52 -1.58
C VAL A 172 15.50 17.56 -1.96
N MET A 173 15.53 16.36 -1.41
CA MET A 173 14.44 15.39 -1.48
C MET A 173 13.82 15.24 -0.09
N ALA A 174 12.50 15.24 0.00
CA ALA A 174 11.78 14.90 1.22
C ALA A 174 10.65 13.93 0.87
N THR A 175 10.75 12.69 1.32
CA THR A 175 9.80 11.64 0.93
C THR A 175 9.55 10.65 2.06
N THR A 176 8.46 9.89 1.93
CA THR A 176 8.13 8.75 2.78
C THR A 176 8.44 7.41 2.10
N GLN A 177 8.98 7.44 0.88
CA GLN A 177 9.21 6.27 0.06
C GLN A 177 10.69 5.84 0.12
N PRO A 178 11.02 4.65 0.62
CA PRO A 178 12.41 4.20 0.74
C PRO A 178 13.16 4.16 -0.59
N TRP A 179 12.54 3.56 -1.61
CA TRP A 179 13.14 3.45 -2.95
C TRP A 179 13.43 4.82 -3.58
N GLN A 180 12.59 5.82 -3.32
CA GLN A 180 12.72 7.15 -3.93
C GLN A 180 13.93 7.91 -3.37
N ILE A 181 14.30 7.69 -2.11
CA ILE A 181 15.52 8.26 -1.52
C ILE A 181 16.73 7.74 -2.28
N LEU A 182 16.89 6.42 -2.36
CA LEU A 182 18.05 5.80 -3.01
C LEU A 182 18.10 6.08 -4.52
N ALA A 183 16.95 6.10 -5.19
CA ALA A 183 16.85 6.47 -6.59
C ALA A 183 17.29 7.92 -6.85
N TRP A 184 16.91 8.85 -5.97
CA TRP A 184 17.27 10.25 -6.10
C TRP A 184 18.75 10.48 -5.75
N THR A 185 19.26 9.84 -4.68
CA THR A 185 20.68 9.95 -4.29
C THR A 185 21.62 9.37 -5.34
N ALA A 186 21.21 8.34 -6.09
CA ALA A 186 21.99 7.82 -7.21
C ALA A 186 22.23 8.84 -8.34
N LEU A 187 21.35 9.85 -8.48
CA LEU A 187 21.52 10.96 -9.43
C LEU A 187 22.07 12.23 -8.77
N ARG A 188 22.12 12.27 -7.43
CA ARG A 188 22.67 13.37 -6.63
C ARG A 188 23.74 12.84 -5.68
N TYR A 189 24.61 11.98 -6.20
CA TYR A 189 25.63 11.27 -5.43
C TYR A 189 26.66 12.25 -4.83
N GLY A 190 27.51 11.81 -3.91
CA GLY A 190 28.46 12.67 -3.21
C GLY A 190 28.10 12.86 -1.73
N ASP A 191 28.52 13.98 -1.13
CA ASP A 191 28.16 14.34 0.25
C ASP A 191 26.67 14.69 0.37
N LEU A 192 25.98 13.95 1.24
CA LEU A 192 24.56 14.09 1.52
C LEU A 192 24.35 14.42 2.98
N TYR A 193 23.60 15.47 3.27
CA TYR A 193 23.04 15.67 4.60
C TYR A 193 21.67 15.02 4.72
N ILE A 194 21.57 14.05 5.62
CA ILE A 194 20.40 13.21 5.83
C ILE A 194 19.77 13.59 7.16
N ARG A 195 18.45 13.69 7.20
CA ARG A 195 17.69 13.97 8.42
C ARG A 195 16.40 13.17 8.46
N ILE A 196 16.13 12.50 9.57
CA ILE A 196 14.78 11.99 9.87
C ILE A 196 13.94 13.18 10.30
N ALA A 197 13.06 13.66 9.43
CA ALA A 197 12.42 14.96 9.60
C ALA A 197 11.18 14.89 10.49
N SER A 198 10.41 13.81 10.37
CA SER A 198 9.12 13.67 11.05
C SER A 198 8.55 12.27 10.86
N VAL A 199 7.58 11.92 11.70
CA VAL A 199 6.65 10.82 11.44
C VAL A 199 5.25 11.34 11.13
N ASN A 200 4.55 10.65 10.23
CA ASN A 200 3.16 10.95 9.88
C ASN A 200 2.24 9.90 10.49
N LEU A 201 1.19 10.35 11.16
CA LEU A 201 0.19 9.52 11.81
C LEU A 201 -0.91 9.14 10.81
N THR A 202 -0.80 7.94 10.24
CA THR A 202 -1.67 7.41 9.19
C THR A 202 -2.81 6.57 9.76
N ARG A 203 -3.71 6.08 8.89
CA ARG A 203 -4.77 5.13 9.28
C ARG A 203 -4.28 3.69 9.42
N GLU A 204 -2.98 3.44 9.27
CA GLU A 204 -2.36 2.12 9.38
C GLU A 204 -1.20 2.13 10.40
N GLY A 205 -1.10 3.17 11.23
CA GLY A 205 0.04 3.42 12.12
C GLY A 205 0.87 4.60 11.63
N VAL A 206 2.20 4.53 11.72
CA VAL A 206 3.10 5.61 11.31
C VAL A 206 3.71 5.40 9.91
N SER A 207 4.21 6.48 9.33
CA SER A 207 5.16 6.45 8.21
C SER A 207 6.24 7.50 8.45
N ILE A 208 7.48 7.25 8.01
CA ILE A 208 8.62 8.12 8.27
C ILE A 208 8.85 9.04 7.08
N THR A 209 9.10 10.33 7.33
CA THR A 209 9.58 11.27 6.31
C THR A 209 11.06 11.54 6.52
N ILE A 210 11.85 11.19 5.52
CA ILE A 210 13.30 11.47 5.50
C ILE A 210 13.55 12.62 4.55
N ARG A 211 14.45 13.52 4.94
CA ARG A 211 14.93 14.61 4.10
C ARG A 211 16.41 14.40 3.80
N VAL A 212 16.79 14.54 2.54
CA VAL A 212 18.18 14.46 2.08
C VAL A 212 18.51 15.71 1.28
N LYS A 213 19.61 16.38 1.61
CA LYS A 213 20.18 17.50 0.87
C LYS A 213 21.50 17.05 0.25
N ALA A 214 21.64 17.19 -1.07
CA ALA A 214 22.91 16.91 -1.73
C ALA A 214 23.78 18.17 -1.70
N ARG A 215 24.94 18.10 -1.04
CA ARG A 215 25.80 19.25 -0.76
C ARG A 215 26.79 19.53 -1.90
N ASP A 216 27.20 18.49 -2.60
CA ASP A 216 28.09 18.60 -3.78
C ASP A 216 27.36 19.11 -5.04
N TRP A 217 26.04 19.28 -4.97
CA TRP A 217 25.22 19.72 -6.10
C TRP A 217 24.58 21.07 -5.84
N SER A 218 24.53 21.90 -6.88
CA SER A 218 23.77 23.15 -6.91
C SER A 218 22.57 23.04 -7.85
N GLN A 219 21.45 23.63 -7.44
CA GLN A 219 20.23 23.63 -8.23
C GLN A 219 20.37 24.56 -9.44
N LYS A 220 20.34 23.97 -10.64
CA LYS A 220 20.47 24.68 -11.91
C LYS A 220 19.18 25.34 -12.38
N TRP A 221 18.04 24.68 -12.16
CA TRP A 221 16.77 25.08 -12.76
C TRP A 221 15.77 25.61 -11.73
N ARG A 222 15.01 26.63 -12.13
CA ARG A 222 13.77 26.94 -11.42
C ARG A 222 12.74 25.83 -11.67
N LYS A 223 11.73 25.71 -10.81
CA LYS A 223 10.81 24.57 -10.85
C LYS A 223 9.85 24.63 -12.05
N ASP A 224 9.34 25.83 -12.33
CA ASP A 224 8.57 26.19 -13.52
C ASP A 224 9.37 25.94 -14.81
N GLU A 225 10.59 26.46 -14.88
CA GLU A 225 11.51 26.25 -16.00
C GLU A 225 11.79 24.76 -16.25
N ALA A 226 12.02 23.99 -15.18
CA ALA A 226 12.25 22.56 -15.31
C ALA A 226 11.03 21.83 -15.92
N ILE A 227 9.81 22.20 -15.53
CA ILE A 227 8.59 21.63 -16.13
C ILE A 227 8.52 21.95 -17.63
N ASP A 228 8.80 23.20 -18.01
CA ASP A 228 8.77 23.62 -19.41
C ASP A 228 9.84 22.89 -20.25
N LEU A 229 11.04 22.69 -19.69
CA LEU A 229 12.09 21.90 -20.34
C LEU A 229 11.70 20.42 -20.48
N VAL A 230 11.09 19.80 -19.46
CA VAL A 230 10.59 18.41 -19.58
C VAL A 230 9.58 18.29 -20.71
N VAL A 231 8.61 19.21 -20.81
CA VAL A 231 7.62 19.24 -21.90
C VAL A 231 8.31 19.40 -23.26
N SER A 232 9.29 20.29 -23.34
CA SER A 232 10.06 20.57 -24.55
C SER A 232 10.85 19.34 -25.05
N TYR A 233 11.56 18.65 -24.15
CA TYR A 233 12.27 17.41 -24.46
C TYR A 233 11.31 16.29 -24.86
N PHE A 234 10.20 16.15 -24.14
CA PHE A 234 9.21 15.12 -24.43
C PHE A 234 8.60 15.28 -25.84
N ARG A 235 8.30 16.51 -26.27
CA ARG A 235 7.82 16.80 -27.64
C ARG A 235 8.84 16.45 -28.73
N ARG A 236 10.14 16.46 -28.41
CA ARG A 236 11.22 16.02 -29.32
C ARG A 236 11.51 14.52 -29.24
N GLY A 237 10.76 13.77 -28.45
CA GLY A 237 10.93 12.32 -28.30
C GLY A 237 11.99 11.90 -27.27
N GLU A 238 12.49 12.82 -26.43
CA GLU A 238 13.35 12.47 -25.29
C GLU A 238 12.52 12.20 -24.03
N TRP A 239 12.52 10.95 -23.56
CA TRP A 239 11.65 10.46 -22.50
C TRP A 239 12.29 10.45 -21.11
N ALA A 240 13.62 10.60 -20.99
CA ALA A 240 14.30 10.50 -19.69
C ALA A 240 13.86 11.55 -18.66
N PRO A 241 13.69 12.84 -19.01
CA PRO A 241 13.17 13.82 -18.06
C PRO A 241 11.72 13.52 -17.67
N LEU A 242 10.90 13.00 -18.61
CA LEU A 242 9.53 12.62 -18.29
C LEU A 242 9.48 11.41 -17.35
N LEU A 243 10.39 10.44 -17.52
CA LEU A 243 10.50 9.27 -16.66
C LEU A 243 10.67 9.68 -15.19
N THR A 244 11.66 10.53 -14.86
CA THR A 244 11.89 10.93 -13.47
C THR A 244 10.82 11.87 -12.94
N MET A 245 10.25 12.74 -13.78
CA MET A 245 9.09 13.53 -13.40
C MET A 245 7.90 12.64 -13.01
N TRP A 246 7.65 11.58 -13.78
CA TRP A 246 6.60 10.62 -13.48
C TRP A 246 6.95 9.73 -12.26
N LEU A 247 8.21 9.41 -12.03
CA LEU A 247 8.60 8.65 -10.85
C LEU A 247 8.37 9.42 -9.55
N GLY A 248 8.46 10.75 -9.55
CA GLY A 248 8.05 11.57 -8.40
C GLY A 248 6.54 11.75 -8.31
N ASP A 249 5.95 12.47 -9.26
CA ASP A 249 4.55 12.92 -9.20
C ASP A 249 3.55 12.05 -9.98
N GLY A 250 4.03 11.02 -10.66
CA GLY A 250 3.20 10.10 -11.42
C GLY A 250 2.35 9.17 -10.56
N THR A 251 1.22 8.73 -11.12
CA THR A 251 0.36 7.72 -10.49
C THR A 251 0.39 6.41 -11.26
N VAL A 252 0.42 5.29 -10.52
CA VAL A 252 0.32 3.95 -11.08
C VAL A 252 -0.93 3.27 -10.54
N ASN A 253 -1.75 2.76 -11.45
CA ASN A 253 -2.87 1.90 -11.11
C ASN A 253 -2.59 0.50 -11.66
N GLN A 254 -1.91 -0.32 -10.85
CA GLN A 254 -1.55 -1.69 -11.24
C GLN A 254 -2.79 -2.48 -11.66
N LYS A 255 -3.93 -2.33 -10.96
CA LYS A 255 -5.18 -3.01 -11.35
C LYS A 255 -5.62 -2.64 -12.77
N LYS A 256 -5.55 -1.37 -13.17
CA LYS A 256 -5.88 -0.95 -14.55
C LYS A 256 -4.90 -1.56 -15.57
N ILE A 257 -3.60 -1.55 -15.26
CA ILE A 257 -2.55 -2.15 -16.11
C ILE A 257 -2.81 -3.66 -16.31
N LEU A 258 -3.15 -4.39 -15.24
CA LEU A 258 -3.50 -5.82 -15.31
C LEU A 258 -4.74 -6.13 -16.19
N HIS A 259 -5.56 -5.13 -16.49
CA HIS A 259 -6.74 -5.23 -17.35
C HIS A 259 -6.55 -4.49 -18.69
N GLY A 260 -5.31 -4.25 -19.11
CA GLY A 260 -5.00 -3.65 -20.41
C GLY A 260 -5.27 -2.15 -20.51
N LYS A 261 -5.53 -1.46 -19.39
CA LYS A 261 -5.80 -0.01 -19.37
C LYS A 261 -4.52 0.75 -19.01
N TYR A 262 -3.77 1.13 -20.05
CA TYR A 262 -2.48 1.82 -19.93
C TYR A 262 -2.65 3.35 -20.00
N ARG A 263 -2.40 4.03 -18.88
CA ARG A 263 -2.48 5.49 -18.77
C ARG A 263 -1.30 6.01 -17.97
N LEU A 264 -0.55 6.93 -18.56
CA LEU A 264 0.53 7.65 -17.90
C LEU A 264 0.01 8.99 -17.38
N VAL A 265 -0.10 9.11 -16.06
CA VAL A 265 -0.71 10.27 -15.40
C VAL A 265 0.26 10.89 -14.42
N ILE A 266 0.41 12.22 -14.46
CA ILE A 266 1.26 13.01 -13.54
C ILE A 266 0.39 14.00 -12.77
N ALA A 267 0.63 14.13 -11.46
CA ALA A 267 0.01 15.14 -10.64
C ALA A 267 0.84 16.44 -10.66
N THR A 268 0.27 17.55 -11.12
CA THR A 268 0.95 18.85 -11.14
C THR A 268 -0.04 20.01 -11.15
N LYS A 269 0.35 21.14 -10.58
CA LYS A 269 -0.43 22.39 -10.65
C LYS A 269 -0.58 22.91 -12.08
N GLU A 270 0.33 22.53 -12.98
CA GLU A 270 0.36 22.96 -14.38
C GLU A 270 -0.05 21.82 -15.33
N SER A 271 -1.09 21.08 -14.95
CA SER A 271 -1.51 19.86 -15.67
C SER A 271 -1.80 20.09 -17.15
N GLN A 272 -2.28 21.28 -17.51
CA GLN A 272 -2.54 21.70 -18.89
C GLN A 272 -1.29 21.76 -19.78
N LYS A 273 -0.09 21.91 -19.21
CA LYS A 273 1.16 21.96 -19.99
C LYS A 273 1.65 20.57 -20.42
N LEU A 274 1.35 19.54 -19.63
CA LEU A 274 1.89 18.19 -19.81
C LEU A 274 1.02 17.27 -20.67
N GLY A 275 -0.28 17.54 -20.78
CA GLY A 275 -1.20 16.68 -21.51
C GLY A 275 -2.66 17.01 -21.23
N ILE A 276 -3.54 16.02 -21.40
CA ILE A 276 -4.98 16.23 -21.22
C ILE A 276 -5.28 16.42 -19.73
N ASN A 277 -5.83 17.59 -19.39
CA ASN A 277 -6.23 17.89 -18.02
C ASN A 277 -7.40 17.01 -17.59
N MET A 278 -7.18 16.16 -16.58
CA MET A 278 -8.19 15.25 -16.02
C MET A 278 -8.92 15.85 -14.80
N GLY A 279 -8.70 17.13 -14.50
CA GLY A 279 -9.13 17.78 -13.28
C GLY A 279 -8.28 17.39 -12.06
N ARG A 280 -8.47 18.08 -10.93
CA ARG A 280 -7.75 17.84 -9.66
C ARG A 280 -6.23 17.84 -9.78
N ARG A 281 -5.66 18.70 -10.65
CA ARG A 281 -4.20 18.80 -10.87
C ARG A 281 -3.60 17.51 -11.43
N LEU A 282 -4.33 16.79 -12.28
CA LEU A 282 -3.86 15.57 -12.95
C LEU A 282 -3.77 15.80 -14.46
N ALA A 283 -2.64 15.43 -15.05
CA ALA A 283 -2.42 15.42 -16.49
C ALA A 283 -2.33 13.98 -16.99
N LEU A 284 -3.15 13.61 -17.97
CA LEU A 284 -2.93 12.41 -18.78
C LEU A 284 -1.91 12.75 -19.87
N VAL A 285 -0.69 12.27 -19.68
CA VAL A 285 0.47 12.59 -20.53
C VAL A 285 0.51 11.69 -21.75
N ALA A 286 0.27 10.39 -21.56
CA ALA A 286 0.31 9.41 -22.64
C ALA A 286 -0.60 8.22 -22.33
N THR A 287 -1.02 7.50 -23.38
CA THR A 287 -1.83 6.29 -23.28
C THR A 287 -1.25 5.17 -24.12
N GLY A 288 -1.67 3.94 -23.84
CA GLY A 288 -1.25 2.77 -24.61
C GLY A 288 0.02 2.13 -24.05
N ARG A 289 0.25 0.87 -24.47
CA ARG A 289 1.40 0.06 -24.04
C ARG A 289 2.72 0.72 -24.44
N GLU A 290 2.75 1.31 -25.62
CA GLU A 290 3.93 1.97 -26.21
C GLU A 290 4.54 3.05 -25.30
N ALA A 291 3.72 3.83 -24.60
CA ALA A 291 4.21 4.82 -23.65
C ALA A 291 5.05 4.21 -22.51
N PHE A 292 4.67 3.00 -22.06
CA PHE A 292 5.41 2.28 -21.02
C PHE A 292 6.68 1.61 -21.58
N VAL A 293 6.67 1.20 -22.86
CA VAL A 293 7.87 0.71 -23.55
C VAL A 293 8.91 1.82 -23.63
N LYS A 294 8.52 3.01 -24.10
CA LYS A 294 9.41 4.18 -24.18
C LYS A 294 9.96 4.62 -22.82
N LEU A 295 9.14 4.56 -21.76
CA LEU A 295 9.64 4.78 -20.39
C LEU A 295 10.66 3.73 -19.95
N ARG A 296 10.45 2.47 -20.32
CA ARG A 296 11.37 1.38 -19.97
C ARG A 296 12.70 1.54 -20.70
N GLU A 297 12.67 1.86 -21.98
CA GLU A 297 13.86 2.15 -22.79
C GLU A 297 14.62 3.37 -22.25
N ALA A 298 13.90 4.46 -21.92
CA ALA A 298 14.49 5.65 -21.35
C ALA A 298 15.12 5.43 -19.96
N ALA A 299 14.76 4.38 -19.24
CA ALA A 299 15.36 4.12 -17.94
C ALA A 299 16.82 3.63 -18.07
N GLY A 300 17.15 2.85 -19.10
CA GLY A 300 18.49 2.27 -19.25
C GLY A 300 19.00 1.61 -17.95
N ILE A 301 20.24 1.90 -17.56
CA ILE A 301 20.85 1.40 -16.31
C ILE A 301 20.10 1.84 -15.04
N TYR A 302 19.39 2.96 -15.09
CA TYR A 302 18.56 3.41 -13.96
C TYR A 302 17.36 2.48 -13.74
N GLY A 303 16.87 1.83 -14.80
CA GLY A 303 15.88 0.74 -14.73
C GLY A 303 16.35 -0.45 -13.91
N VAL A 304 17.64 -0.79 -14.01
CA VAL A 304 18.27 -1.87 -13.20
C VAL A 304 18.28 -1.47 -11.73
N LEU A 305 18.58 -0.20 -11.42
CA LEU A 305 18.49 0.29 -10.05
C LEU A 305 17.05 0.16 -9.51
N PHE A 306 16.03 0.51 -10.30
CA PHE A 306 14.64 0.38 -9.86
C PHE A 306 14.21 -1.07 -9.62
N ASP A 307 14.78 -2.03 -10.35
CA ASP A 307 14.58 -3.45 -10.10
C ASP A 307 15.14 -3.86 -8.74
N VAL A 308 16.38 -3.45 -8.43
CA VAL A 308 16.97 -3.66 -7.10
C VAL A 308 16.12 -3.03 -6.00
N LEU A 309 15.65 -1.80 -6.21
CA LEU A 309 14.89 -1.05 -5.24
C LEU A 309 13.42 -1.49 -5.11
N ASN A 310 12.95 -2.45 -5.90
CA ASN A 310 11.55 -2.89 -5.90
C ASN A 310 10.55 -1.72 -6.00
N ALA A 311 10.87 -0.70 -6.80
CA ALA A 311 10.10 0.53 -6.86
C ALA A 311 8.67 0.26 -7.40
N HIS A 312 7.63 0.52 -6.60
CA HIS A 312 6.25 0.19 -6.98
C HIS A 312 5.80 0.77 -8.34
N LYS A 313 6.30 1.96 -8.70
CA LYS A 313 5.99 2.58 -9.99
C LYS A 313 6.65 1.85 -11.14
N TRP A 314 7.91 1.45 -10.97
CA TRP A 314 8.66 0.67 -11.95
C TRP A 314 8.07 -0.71 -12.17
N ILE A 315 7.55 -1.36 -11.13
CA ILE A 315 6.77 -2.61 -11.26
C ILE A 315 5.56 -2.39 -12.17
N GLY A 316 4.89 -1.23 -12.08
CA GLY A 316 3.84 -0.86 -13.02
C GLY A 316 4.32 -0.83 -14.48
N VAL A 317 5.51 -0.29 -14.74
CA VAL A 317 6.14 -0.28 -16.08
C VAL A 317 6.45 -1.70 -16.56
N LYS A 318 7.01 -2.54 -15.69
CA LYS A 318 7.30 -3.95 -16.02
C LYS A 318 6.02 -4.73 -16.32
N LEU A 319 4.97 -4.59 -15.50
CA LEU A 319 3.67 -5.22 -15.75
C LEU A 319 3.01 -4.72 -17.05
N ALA A 320 3.26 -3.48 -17.46
CA ALA A 320 2.73 -2.94 -18.71
C ALA A 320 3.48 -3.48 -19.95
N THR A 321 4.77 -3.82 -19.80
CA THR A 321 5.66 -4.16 -20.92
C THR A 321 5.97 -5.65 -21.05
N ASP A 322 5.86 -6.44 -19.97
CA ASP A 322 6.14 -7.87 -19.92
C ASP A 322 4.85 -8.67 -19.69
N ASP A 323 4.41 -9.37 -20.73
CA ASP A 323 3.15 -10.12 -20.72
C ASP A 323 3.23 -11.36 -19.81
N ALA A 324 4.38 -12.03 -19.73
CA ALA A 324 4.59 -13.20 -18.88
C ALA A 324 4.60 -12.82 -17.40
N LEU A 325 5.29 -11.73 -17.06
CA LEU A 325 5.26 -11.14 -15.72
C LEU A 325 3.84 -10.68 -15.37
N ARG A 326 3.13 -10.02 -16.31
CA ARG A 326 1.74 -9.57 -16.10
C ARG A 326 0.82 -10.76 -15.82
N ALA A 327 0.94 -11.85 -16.56
CA ALA A 327 0.15 -13.06 -16.36
C ALA A 327 0.44 -13.70 -15.00
N THR A 328 1.71 -13.88 -14.66
CA THR A 328 2.15 -14.44 -13.36
C THR A 328 1.68 -13.57 -12.18
N TYR A 329 1.82 -12.25 -12.30
CA TYR A 329 1.37 -11.32 -11.26
C TYR A 329 -0.15 -11.31 -11.12
N LYS A 330 -0.89 -11.41 -12.24
CA LYS A 330 -2.35 -11.57 -12.22
C LYS A 330 -2.74 -12.85 -11.50
N LEU A 331 -2.06 -13.97 -11.76
CA LEU A 331 -2.24 -15.23 -11.05
C LEU A 331 -1.99 -15.08 -9.54
N LYS A 332 -0.88 -14.43 -9.14
CA LYS A 332 -0.57 -14.11 -7.72
C LYS A 332 -1.65 -13.25 -7.07
N MET A 333 -2.14 -12.20 -7.75
CA MET A 333 -3.23 -11.34 -7.27
C MET A 333 -4.58 -12.07 -7.18
N THR A 334 -4.83 -13.03 -8.07
CA THR A 334 -6.03 -13.89 -8.04
C THR A 334 -5.89 -15.11 -7.13
N THR A 335 -4.68 -15.38 -6.61
CA THR A 335 -4.45 -16.43 -5.62
C THR A 335 -5.31 -16.12 -4.41
N ARG A 336 -6.12 -17.08 -3.98
CA ARG A 336 -7.09 -16.81 -2.93
C ARG A 336 -6.32 -16.55 -1.64
N LYS A 337 -6.79 -15.62 -0.82
CA LYS A 337 -6.14 -15.30 0.46
C LYS A 337 -6.02 -16.52 1.39
N ILE A 338 -6.94 -17.48 1.26
CA ILE A 338 -6.82 -18.78 1.92
C ILE A 338 -5.54 -19.54 1.53
N ASP A 339 -5.12 -19.50 0.26
CA ASP A 339 -3.93 -20.21 -0.22
C ASP A 339 -2.64 -19.57 0.33
N VAL A 340 -2.65 -18.24 0.55
CA VAL A 340 -1.56 -17.53 1.24
C VAL A 340 -1.47 -17.96 2.71
N LEU A 341 -2.61 -18.03 3.41
CA LEU A 341 -2.64 -18.49 4.80
C LEU A 341 -2.17 -19.95 4.95
N ARG A 342 -2.52 -20.82 3.98
CA ARG A 342 -2.03 -22.22 3.95
C ARG A 342 -0.51 -22.30 3.86
N LYS A 343 0.11 -21.46 3.02
CA LYS A 343 1.58 -21.40 2.92
C LYS A 343 2.23 -20.95 4.22
N MET A 344 1.65 -19.96 4.89
CA MET A 344 2.22 -19.40 6.14
C MET A 344 2.08 -20.33 7.34
N TYR A 345 0.95 -21.03 7.45
CA TYR A 345 0.61 -21.77 8.66
C TYR A 345 0.63 -23.29 8.47
N GLY A 346 0.69 -23.82 7.24
CA GLY A 346 0.65 -25.25 6.95
C GLY A 346 -0.78 -25.82 6.82
N GLN A 347 -0.87 -27.12 6.53
CA GLN A 347 -2.12 -27.89 6.58
C GLN A 347 -2.26 -28.58 7.93
N PHE A 348 -3.48 -28.64 8.46
CA PHE A 348 -3.78 -29.27 9.75
C PHE A 348 -4.98 -30.21 9.61
N ASP A 349 -4.91 -31.36 10.26
CA ASP A 349 -5.98 -32.34 10.39
C ASP A 349 -6.51 -32.34 11.83
N GLU A 350 -7.06 -31.20 12.26
CA GLU A 350 -7.68 -31.08 13.57
C GLU A 350 -9.16 -31.52 13.48
N ILE A 351 -9.60 -32.35 14.43
CA ILE A 351 -11.00 -32.78 14.54
C ILE A 351 -11.84 -31.55 14.92
N PHE A 352 -12.51 -30.96 13.93
CA PHE A 352 -13.46 -29.87 14.17
C PHE A 352 -14.75 -30.45 14.77
N THR A 353 -14.89 -30.35 16.08
CA THR A 353 -16.15 -30.59 16.81
C THR A 353 -16.90 -29.26 16.96
N GLU A 354 -18.12 -29.21 16.44
CA GLU A 354 -19.00 -28.06 16.65
C GLU A 354 -20.20 -28.50 17.49
N SER A 355 -20.26 -28.02 18.73
CA SER A 355 -21.38 -28.21 19.65
C SER A 355 -22.13 -26.89 19.86
N SER A 356 -23.31 -26.76 19.24
CA SER A 356 -24.53 -26.27 19.89
C SER A 356 -25.71 -26.40 18.91
N TYR A 357 -26.74 -27.16 19.31
CA TYR A 357 -27.96 -27.36 18.53
C TYR A 357 -28.80 -26.07 18.38
N THR A 358 -28.52 -25.03 19.18
CA THR A 358 -29.33 -23.81 19.30
C THR A 358 -29.11 -22.76 18.21
N GLU A 359 -27.98 -22.77 17.47
CA GLU A 359 -27.78 -21.84 16.34
C GLU A 359 -28.44 -22.29 15.02
N ARG A 360 -28.83 -23.56 14.90
CA ARG A 360 -29.31 -24.16 13.63
C ARG A 360 -30.68 -23.67 13.16
N GLN A 361 -31.45 -23.00 14.02
CA GLN A 361 -32.84 -22.59 13.73
C GLN A 361 -33.04 -21.07 13.54
N ARG A 362 -31.96 -20.26 13.52
CA ARG A 362 -32.09 -18.81 13.33
C ARG A 362 -32.19 -18.44 11.85
N ILE A 363 -33.11 -17.53 11.51
CA ILE A 363 -33.22 -16.94 10.17
C ILE A 363 -31.87 -16.30 9.77
N GLY A 364 -31.44 -16.55 8.54
CA GLY A 364 -30.15 -16.08 8.03
C GLY A 364 -28.96 -16.95 8.41
N VAL A 365 -29.20 -18.19 8.84
CA VAL A 365 -28.16 -19.20 9.07
C VAL A 365 -28.30 -20.34 8.07
N VAL A 366 -27.19 -20.82 7.53
CA VAL A 366 -27.10 -22.04 6.73
C VAL A 366 -26.01 -22.94 7.32
N VAL A 367 -26.25 -24.24 7.38
CA VAL A 367 -25.29 -25.23 7.85
C VAL A 367 -24.81 -26.04 6.66
N VAL A 368 -23.50 -26.06 6.43
CA VAL A 368 -22.90 -26.69 5.25
C VAL A 368 -21.73 -27.54 5.70
N ALA A 369 -21.80 -28.85 5.44
CA ALA A 369 -20.79 -29.83 5.91
C ALA A 369 -20.45 -29.67 7.41
N GLY A 370 -21.48 -29.45 8.23
CA GLY A 370 -21.35 -29.26 9.67
C GLY A 370 -20.76 -27.91 10.10
N VAL A 371 -20.54 -26.97 9.17
CA VAL A 371 -20.09 -25.60 9.47
C VAL A 371 -21.29 -24.66 9.45
N VAL A 372 -21.58 -24.03 10.60
CA VAL A 372 -22.64 -23.01 10.71
C VAL A 372 -22.17 -21.69 10.09
N LEU A 373 -22.87 -21.15 9.09
CA LEU A 373 -22.55 -19.91 8.39
C LEU A 373 -23.72 -18.93 8.45
N ARG A 374 -23.44 -17.62 8.59
CA ARG A 374 -24.46 -16.56 8.55
C ARG A 374 -24.53 -15.90 7.19
N LEU A 375 -25.73 -15.77 6.66
CA LEU A 375 -26.04 -15.08 5.42
C LEU A 375 -25.88 -13.56 5.57
N GLU A 376 -25.30 -12.94 4.55
CA GLU A 376 -25.08 -11.50 4.48
C GLU A 376 -25.28 -10.99 3.05
N LEU A 377 -26.12 -9.98 2.90
CA LEU A 377 -26.27 -9.21 1.67
C LEU A 377 -25.05 -8.33 1.41
N VAL A 378 -24.53 -8.38 0.19
CA VAL A 378 -23.35 -7.63 -0.23
C VAL A 378 -23.72 -6.66 -1.34
N LYS A 379 -23.42 -5.38 -1.13
CA LYS A 379 -23.65 -4.34 -2.14
C LYS A 379 -22.59 -4.44 -3.24
N ASN A 380 -23.04 -4.76 -4.44
CA ASN A 380 -22.32 -4.54 -5.69
C ASN A 380 -23.34 -4.12 -6.77
N SER A 381 -22.87 -3.78 -7.98
CA SER A 381 -23.73 -3.31 -9.09
C SER A 381 -24.83 -4.30 -9.50
N SER A 382 -24.76 -5.55 -9.06
CA SER A 382 -25.77 -6.55 -9.33
C SER A 382 -26.49 -7.03 -8.08
N GLY A 383 -26.20 -6.56 -6.86
CA GLY A 383 -26.58 -7.28 -5.64
C GLY A 383 -25.95 -8.68 -5.52
N SER A 384 -25.62 -9.09 -4.29
CA SER A 384 -25.04 -10.41 -4.04
C SER A 384 -25.33 -10.90 -2.61
N LEU A 385 -25.15 -12.19 -2.39
CA LEU A 385 -25.29 -12.87 -1.11
C LEU A 385 -23.99 -13.63 -0.82
N ARG A 386 -23.59 -13.71 0.45
CA ARG A 386 -22.55 -14.64 0.88
C ARG A 386 -22.94 -15.27 2.22
N ALA A 387 -22.39 -16.45 2.50
CA ALA A 387 -22.47 -17.05 3.82
C ALA A 387 -21.09 -16.97 4.47
N ARG A 388 -21.01 -16.49 5.71
CA ARG A 388 -19.72 -16.24 6.39
C ARG A 388 -19.72 -16.68 7.85
N ARG A 389 -18.52 -16.89 8.39
CA ARG A 389 -18.26 -17.12 9.82
C ARG A 389 -16.96 -16.49 10.26
N TYR A 390 -16.94 -16.03 11.51
CA TYR A 390 -15.76 -15.46 12.16
C TYR A 390 -15.05 -16.49 13.04
N PHE A 391 -13.73 -16.47 12.98
CA PHE A 391 -12.84 -17.26 13.82
C PHE A 391 -11.78 -16.34 14.42
N ARG A 392 -11.45 -16.51 15.70
CA ARG A 392 -10.29 -15.80 16.30
C ARG A 392 -8.96 -16.45 15.90
N ASP A 393 -8.99 -17.75 15.62
CA ASP A 393 -7.84 -18.58 15.29
C ASP A 393 -7.79 -18.89 13.79
N VAL A 394 -6.61 -18.72 13.17
CA VAL A 394 -6.38 -18.98 11.75
C VAL A 394 -6.47 -20.47 11.40
N ARG A 395 -6.03 -21.37 12.29
CA ARG A 395 -6.05 -22.82 12.08
C ARG A 395 -7.49 -23.31 12.05
N LYS A 396 -8.33 -22.87 12.99
CA LYS A 396 -9.78 -23.17 12.99
C LYS A 396 -10.48 -22.66 11.73
N ALA A 397 -10.10 -21.47 11.26
CA ALA A 397 -10.62 -20.93 10.00
C ALA A 397 -10.22 -21.78 8.78
N LEU A 398 -8.96 -22.23 8.74
CA LEU A 398 -8.46 -23.11 7.67
C LEU A 398 -9.14 -24.49 7.69
N THR A 399 -9.37 -25.08 8.86
CA THR A 399 -10.08 -26.35 9.03
C THR A 399 -11.53 -26.25 8.56
N ALA A 400 -12.24 -25.20 8.97
CA ALA A 400 -13.61 -24.94 8.50
C ALA A 400 -13.66 -24.75 6.98
N ALA A 401 -12.68 -24.04 6.40
CA ALA A 401 -12.60 -23.89 4.97
C ALA A 401 -12.28 -25.21 4.24
N LYS A 402 -11.43 -26.08 4.79
CA LYS A 402 -11.16 -27.42 4.23
C LYS A 402 -12.45 -28.25 4.17
N ARG A 403 -13.29 -28.23 5.21
CA ARG A 403 -14.60 -28.91 5.19
C ARG A 403 -15.55 -28.39 4.12
N LEU A 404 -15.62 -27.08 3.96
CA LEU A 404 -16.42 -26.46 2.90
C LEU A 404 -15.88 -26.84 1.51
N GLU A 405 -14.57 -26.96 1.32
CA GLU A 405 -13.97 -27.48 0.08
C GLU A 405 -14.33 -28.95 -0.16
N SER A 406 -14.31 -29.80 0.88
CA SER A 406 -14.76 -31.20 0.78
C SER A 406 -16.24 -31.32 0.37
N ALA A 407 -17.05 -30.29 0.63
CA ALA A 407 -18.43 -30.19 0.15
C ALA A 407 -18.55 -29.66 -1.30
N GLY A 408 -17.43 -29.54 -2.03
CA GLY A 408 -17.39 -29.07 -3.41
C GLY A 408 -17.47 -27.55 -3.58
N LEU A 409 -17.25 -26.78 -2.51
CA LEU A 409 -17.37 -25.33 -2.52
C LEU A 409 -16.00 -24.65 -2.66
N ARG A 410 -16.02 -23.36 -2.99
CA ARG A 410 -14.79 -22.56 -3.12
C ARG A 410 -14.70 -21.46 -2.06
N PRO A 411 -14.52 -21.79 -0.76
CA PRO A 411 -14.40 -20.80 0.30
C PRO A 411 -13.14 -19.94 0.14
N ASN A 412 -13.17 -18.79 0.82
CA ASN A 412 -12.02 -17.91 0.97
C ASN A 412 -11.96 -17.36 2.40
N ILE A 413 -10.79 -16.91 2.83
CA ILE A 413 -10.56 -16.38 4.18
C ILE A 413 -10.01 -14.96 4.08
N VAL A 414 -10.65 -14.02 4.78
CA VAL A 414 -10.17 -12.63 4.87
C VAL A 414 -9.92 -12.25 6.33
N ARG A 415 -8.90 -11.43 6.58
CA ARG A 415 -8.66 -10.86 7.91
C ARG A 415 -9.61 -9.66 8.13
N SER A 416 -10.30 -9.65 9.27
CA SER A 416 -11.22 -8.58 9.69
C SER A 416 -11.00 -8.28 11.16
N LYS A 417 -10.32 -7.17 11.47
CA LYS A 417 -9.90 -6.80 12.83
C LYS A 417 -9.11 -7.96 13.49
N ALA A 418 -9.57 -8.44 14.64
CA ALA A 418 -8.99 -9.57 15.38
C ALA A 418 -9.46 -10.95 14.90
N ASN A 419 -10.26 -11.04 13.82
CA ASN A 419 -10.84 -12.29 13.36
C ASN A 419 -10.43 -12.65 11.92
N TYR A 420 -10.48 -13.95 11.61
CA TYR A 420 -10.45 -14.55 10.28
C TYR A 420 -11.88 -14.87 9.86
N VAL A 421 -12.31 -14.34 8.71
CA VAL A 421 -13.66 -14.53 8.19
C VAL A 421 -13.59 -15.53 7.05
N VAL A 422 -14.12 -16.72 7.30
CA VAL A 422 -14.36 -17.73 6.26
C VAL A 422 -15.68 -17.39 5.58
N TYR A 423 -15.71 -17.35 4.26
CA TYR A 423 -16.95 -17.15 3.53
C TYR A 423 -17.00 -17.93 2.23
N VAL A 424 -18.23 -18.24 1.79
CA VAL A 424 -18.57 -18.81 0.48
C VAL A 424 -19.46 -17.84 -0.29
N SER A 425 -19.36 -17.89 -1.62
CA SER A 425 -19.97 -16.91 -2.52
C SER A 425 -21.42 -17.27 -2.88
N LEU A 426 -22.18 -16.32 -3.46
CA LEU A 426 -23.50 -16.60 -4.03
C LEU A 426 -23.46 -17.75 -5.04
N SER A 427 -22.41 -17.86 -5.87
CA SER A 427 -22.28 -18.97 -6.82
C SER A 427 -22.15 -20.34 -6.14
N ASP A 428 -21.47 -20.42 -4.99
CA ASP A 428 -21.41 -21.65 -4.21
C ASP A 428 -22.76 -21.95 -3.55
N LEU A 429 -23.43 -20.91 -3.03
CA LEU A 429 -24.76 -21.04 -2.43
C LEU A 429 -25.83 -21.47 -3.42
N LEU A 430 -25.77 -21.01 -4.67
CA LEU A 430 -26.67 -21.44 -5.75
C LEU A 430 -26.50 -22.93 -6.05
N LYS A 431 -25.25 -23.39 -6.24
CA LYS A 431 -24.95 -24.82 -6.45
C LYS A 431 -25.47 -25.71 -5.32
N LEU A 432 -25.38 -25.22 -4.07
CA LEU A 432 -25.95 -25.92 -2.93
C LEU A 432 -27.48 -25.91 -2.95
N ALA A 433 -28.09 -24.75 -3.16
CA ALA A 433 -29.55 -24.59 -3.16
C ALA A 433 -30.23 -25.42 -4.27
N GLU A 434 -29.58 -25.61 -5.42
CA GLU A 434 -30.05 -26.50 -6.48
C GLU A 434 -30.18 -27.96 -6.02
N ARG A 435 -29.31 -28.40 -5.11
CA ARG A 435 -29.20 -29.80 -4.67
C ARG A 435 -29.78 -30.07 -3.28
N ASP A 436 -29.90 -29.05 -2.44
CA ASP A 436 -30.34 -29.12 -1.05
C ASP A 436 -31.51 -28.15 -0.82
N GLU A 437 -32.70 -28.73 -0.67
CA GLU A 437 -33.94 -27.99 -0.45
C GLU A 437 -33.93 -27.23 0.89
N THR A 438 -33.26 -27.76 1.92
CA THR A 438 -33.16 -27.10 3.24
C THR A 438 -32.35 -25.82 3.13
N ILE A 439 -31.22 -25.85 2.42
CA ILE A 439 -30.40 -24.66 2.17
C ILE A 439 -31.17 -23.66 1.30
N ARG A 440 -31.88 -24.12 0.27
CA ARG A 440 -32.71 -23.26 -0.59
C ARG A 440 -33.78 -22.53 0.21
N LYS A 441 -34.53 -23.24 1.06
CA LYS A 441 -35.55 -22.67 1.94
C LYS A 441 -34.95 -21.69 2.93
N ALA A 442 -33.81 -22.01 3.55
CA ALA A 442 -33.14 -21.10 4.48
C ALA A 442 -32.72 -19.77 3.82
N ILE A 443 -32.22 -19.83 2.58
CA ILE A 443 -31.88 -18.63 1.80
C ILE A 443 -33.14 -17.85 1.42
N ALA A 444 -34.18 -18.53 0.92
CA ALA A 444 -35.44 -17.89 0.54
C ALA A 444 -36.10 -17.17 1.73
N LEU A 445 -36.18 -17.82 2.90
CA LEU A 445 -36.70 -17.22 4.13
C LEU A 445 -35.89 -15.99 4.57
N TYR A 446 -34.56 -16.04 4.48
CA TYR A 446 -33.73 -14.88 4.78
C TYR A 446 -33.96 -13.71 3.81
N LEU A 447 -34.08 -14.00 2.51
CA LEU A 447 -34.36 -12.97 1.51
C LEU A 447 -35.76 -12.36 1.71
N ALA A 448 -36.77 -13.17 2.02
CA ALA A 448 -38.12 -12.71 2.34
C ALA A 448 -38.14 -11.82 3.60
N GLU A 449 -37.44 -12.22 4.66
CA GLU A 449 -37.31 -11.39 5.88
C GLU A 449 -36.64 -10.06 5.58
N LYS A 450 -35.58 -10.04 4.74
CA LYS A 450 -34.90 -8.79 4.35
C LYS A 450 -35.70 -7.94 3.37
N ALA A 451 -36.56 -8.52 2.54
CA ALA A 451 -37.50 -7.78 1.73
C ALA A 451 -38.53 -7.04 2.61
N LYS A 452 -39.10 -7.74 3.61
CA LYS A 452 -40.11 -7.18 4.51
C LYS A 452 -39.53 -6.17 5.50
N ASN A 453 -38.50 -6.58 6.25
CA ASN A 453 -37.99 -5.86 7.42
C ASN A 453 -36.61 -5.22 7.23
N GLY A 454 -35.99 -5.40 6.06
CA GLY A 454 -34.67 -4.84 5.78
C GLY A 454 -34.67 -3.31 5.59
N THR A 455 -33.49 -2.72 5.71
CA THR A 455 -33.25 -1.32 5.33
C THR A 455 -33.53 -1.09 3.83
N PRO A 456 -33.77 0.16 3.37
CA PRO A 456 -34.01 0.43 1.95
C PRO A 456 -32.93 -0.14 1.02
N LYS A 457 -31.66 -0.07 1.45
CA LYS A 457 -30.52 -0.65 0.71
C LYS A 457 -30.55 -2.18 0.65
N GLN A 458 -31.06 -2.84 1.69
CA GLN A 458 -31.16 -4.31 1.70
C GLN A 458 -32.30 -4.77 0.78
N ARG A 459 -33.45 -4.06 0.79
CA ARG A 459 -34.58 -4.34 -0.11
C ARG A 459 -34.17 -4.25 -1.58
N GLU A 460 -33.45 -3.18 -1.96
CA GLU A 460 -32.89 -3.00 -3.30
C GLU A 460 -32.01 -4.19 -3.71
N ILE A 461 -31.12 -4.67 -2.83
CA ILE A 461 -30.25 -5.81 -3.14
C ILE A 461 -31.07 -7.10 -3.30
N VAL A 462 -32.08 -7.32 -2.45
CA VAL A 462 -32.94 -8.49 -2.51
C VAL A 462 -33.72 -8.53 -3.82
N GLU A 463 -34.30 -7.42 -4.25
CA GLU A 463 -35.02 -7.32 -5.53
C GLU A 463 -34.14 -7.72 -6.72
N ILE A 464 -32.89 -7.23 -6.77
CA ILE A 464 -31.96 -7.58 -7.86
C ILE A 464 -31.56 -9.06 -7.80
N ILE A 465 -31.46 -9.66 -6.60
CA ILE A 465 -31.16 -11.09 -6.45
C ILE A 465 -32.35 -11.93 -6.91
N LEU A 466 -33.56 -11.65 -6.44
CA LEU A 466 -34.77 -12.42 -6.77
C LEU A 466 -35.13 -12.33 -8.26
N LYS A 467 -34.96 -11.16 -8.87
CA LYS A 467 -35.18 -10.97 -10.32
C LYS A 467 -34.28 -11.87 -11.18
N ARG A 468 -33.05 -12.14 -10.71
CA ARG A 468 -32.08 -12.95 -11.44
C ARG A 468 -32.14 -14.43 -11.06
N TYR A 469 -32.53 -14.75 -9.83
CA TYR A 469 -32.61 -16.12 -9.34
C TYR A 469 -34.00 -16.39 -8.75
N PRO A 470 -35.01 -16.62 -9.61
CA PRO A 470 -36.39 -16.85 -9.17
C PRO A 470 -36.57 -18.05 -8.24
N LEU A 471 -35.63 -19.00 -8.22
CA LEU A 471 -35.65 -20.19 -7.36
C LEU A 471 -35.67 -19.89 -5.84
N PHE A 472 -35.38 -18.64 -5.45
CA PHE A 472 -35.48 -18.18 -4.07
C PHE A 472 -36.76 -17.41 -3.78
N SER A 473 -37.65 -17.24 -4.76
CA SER A 473 -38.98 -16.68 -4.55
C SER A 473 -39.82 -17.73 -3.84
N ILE A 474 -40.38 -17.37 -2.69
CA ILE A 474 -41.37 -18.21 -2.02
C ILE A 474 -42.66 -18.02 -2.80
N TYR A 475 -43.14 -19.05 -3.49
CA TYR A 475 -44.53 -19.06 -3.95
C TYR A 475 -45.39 -19.19 -2.69
N GLU A 476 -46.16 -18.15 -2.37
CA GLU A 476 -47.28 -18.28 -1.45
C GLU A 476 -48.26 -19.26 -2.11
N SER A 477 -48.13 -20.54 -1.76
CA SER A 477 -49.22 -21.49 -1.92
C SER A 477 -50.14 -21.24 -0.72
N SER A 478 -51.32 -20.71 -1.03
CA SER A 478 -52.46 -20.45 -0.13
C SER A 478 -52.73 -21.58 0.86
#